data_AF-A0A4R8I325-F1
#
_entry.id   AF-A0A4R8I325-F1
#
_cell.length_a   1.000
_cell.length_b   1.000
_cell.length_c   1.000
_cell.angle_alpha   90.00
_cell.angle_beta   90.00
_cell.angle_gamma   90.00
#
_symmetry.space_group_name_H-M   'P 1'
#
loop_
_entity.id
_entity.type
_entity.pdbx_description
1 polymer ?
#
loop_
_entity_poly.entity_id
_entity_poly.type
_entity_poly.pdbx_seq_one_letter_code
_entity_poly.pdbx_strand_id
1 'polypeptide(L)' 'MFKWLSLLAGFIYIVLGIVVIIYKFFGVVLEPNVAYALGALLIAYGIFRLVRAATSIKNKD' A
#
# COMPACT_ATOMS: atom_id res chain seq x y z
N MET A 1 16.22 -4.68 -11.74
CA MET A 1 17.12 -4.36 -10.62
C MET A 1 16.44 -3.90 -9.33
N PHE A 2 15.10 -3.76 -9.23
CA PHE A 2 14.45 -3.27 -7.99
C PHE A 2 13.22 -4.07 -7.54
N LYS A 3 13.16 -5.38 -7.81
CA LYS A 3 12.01 -6.23 -7.40
C LYS A 3 11.82 -6.24 -5.87
N TRP A 4 12.92 -6.21 -5.13
CA TRP A 4 12.95 -6.14 -3.68
C TRP A 4 12.44 -4.80 -3.13
N LEU A 5 12.84 -3.68 -3.76
CA LEU A 5 12.37 -2.35 -3.39
C LEU A 5 10.86 -2.17 -3.66
N SER A 6 10.35 -2.78 -4.73
CA SER A 6 8.92 -2.77 -5.03
C SER A 6 8.10 -3.57 -4.02
N LEU A 7 8.64 -4.69 -3.50
CA LEU A 7 8.03 -5.48 -2.43
C LEU A 7 7.98 -4.68 -1.12
N LEU A 8 9.13 -4.13 -0.72
CA LEU A 8 9.23 -3.32 0.51
C LEU A 8 8.34 -2.08 0.44
N ALA A 9 8.33 -1.37 -0.69
CA ALA A 9 7.42 -0.25 -0.90
C ALA A 9 5.96 -0.71 -0.83
N GLY A 10 5.58 -1.81 -1.48
CA GLY A 10 4.22 -2.36 -1.38
C GLY A 10 3.78 -2.62 0.06
N PHE A 11 4.67 -3.21 0.87
CA PHE A 11 4.44 -3.41 2.30
C PHE A 11 4.25 -2.09 3.05
N ILE A 12 5.10 -1.09 2.82
CA ILE A 12 4.99 0.24 3.44
C ILE A 12 3.63 0.89 3.11
N TYR A 13 3.15 0.78 1.87
CA TYR A 13 1.84 1.32 1.47
C TYR A 13 0.67 0.65 2.22
N ILE A 14 0.75 -0.66 2.46
CA ILE A 14 -0.27 -1.38 3.23
C ILE A 14 -0.26 -0.94 4.69
N VAL A 15 0.91 -0.90 5.32
CA VAL A 15 1.06 -0.45 6.72
C VAL A 15 0.56 0.98 6.87
N LEU A 16 0.94 1.87 5.96
CA LEU A 16 0.50 3.27 5.95
C LEU A 16 -1.02 3.37 5.82
N GLY A 17 -1.65 2.60 4.94
CA GLY A 17 -3.11 2.58 4.81
C GLY A 17 -3.83 2.08 6.06
N ILE A 18 -3.28 1.09 6.77
CA ILE A 18 -3.80 0.63 8.07
C ILE A 18 -3.71 1.75 9.12
N VAL A 19 -2.56 2.43 9.20
CA VAL A 19 -2.36 3.57 10.11
C VAL A 19 -3.37 4.68 9.81
N VAL A 20 -3.61 5.01 8.54
CA VAL A 20 -4.59 6.02 8.13
C VAL A 20 -6.00 5.65 8.58
N ILE A 21 -6.39 4.38 8.52
CA ILE A 21 -7.73 3.91 8.93
C ILE A 21 -7.90 3.98 10.45
N ILE A 22 -6.89 3.52 11.20
CA ILE A 22 -6.96 3.44 12.67
C ILE A 22 -6.93 4.85 13.28
N TYR A 23 -5.99 5.67 12.85
CA TYR A 23 -5.75 6.99 13.44
C TYR A 23 -6.53 8.12 12.74
N LYS A 24 -7.17 7.84 11.61
CA LYS A 24 -7.90 8.83 10.79
C LYS A 24 -7.06 10.07 10.49
N PHE A 25 -5.77 9.85 10.23
CA PHE A 25 -4.78 10.91 10.07
C PHE A 25 -3.82 10.60 8.93
N PHE A 26 -3.52 11.61 8.11
CA PHE A 26 -2.51 11.54 7.06
C PHE A 26 -1.91 12.92 6.80
N GLY A 27 -1.00 13.35 7.68
CA GLY A 27 -0.46 14.72 7.68
C GLY A 27 -1.43 15.77 8.21
N VAL A 28 -2.74 15.53 8.08
CA VAL A 28 -3.85 16.27 8.68
C VAL A 28 -4.90 15.30 9.22
N VAL A 29 -5.74 15.76 10.15
CA VAL A 29 -6.90 14.99 10.63
C VAL A 29 -7.91 14.86 9.51
N LEU A 30 -8.34 13.63 9.23
CA LEU A 30 -9.26 13.31 8.15
C LEU A 30 -10.64 12.99 8.73
N GLU A 31 -11.67 13.40 7.99
CA GLU A 31 -13.02 12.94 8.25
C GLU A 31 -13.10 11.41 8.04
N PRO A 32 -13.88 10.65 8.85
CA PRO A 32 -13.85 9.20 8.83
C PRO A 32 -14.06 8.55 7.46
N ASN A 33 -14.97 9.10 6.65
CA ASN A 33 -15.24 8.58 5.30
C ASN A 33 -14.03 8.74 4.37
N VAL A 34 -13.35 9.88 4.46
CA VAL A 34 -12.14 10.17 3.68
C VAL A 34 -10.98 9.29 4.15
N ALA A 35 -10.83 9.10 5.47
CA ALA A 35 -9.80 8.23 6.02
C ALA A 35 -9.96 6.77 5.57
N TYR A 36 -11.19 6.24 5.57
CA TYR A 36 -11.46 4.89 5.10
C TYR A 36 -11.22 4.73 3.60
N ALA A 37 -11.67 5.69 2.78
CA ALA A 37 -11.43 5.67 1.35
C ALA A 37 -9.93 5.75 1.03
N LEU A 38 -9.20 6.68 1.64
CA LEU A 38 -7.76 6.88 1.42
C LEU A 38 -6.95 5.66 1.88
N GLY A 39 -7.24 5.15 3.08
CA GLY A 39 -6.56 3.98 3.62
C GLY A 39 -6.82 2.72 2.78
N ALA A 40 -8.07 2.51 2.34
CA ALA A 40 -8.41 1.41 1.44
C ALA A 40 -7.66 1.51 0.10
N LEU A 41 -7.56 2.71 -0.48
CA LEU A 41 -6.80 2.94 -1.71
C LEU A 41 -5.31 2.65 -1.52
N LEU A 42 -4.70 3.07 -0.41
CA LEU A 42 -3.30 2.81 -0.09
C LEU A 42 -3.03 1.30 0.05
N ILE A 43 -3.91 0.58 0.74
CA ILE A 43 -3.83 -0.87 0.89
C ILE A 43 -3.97 -1.57 -0.46
N ALA A 44 -5.00 -1.21 -1.24
CA ALA A 44 -5.25 -1.80 -2.56
C ALA A 44 -4.06 -1.58 -3.50
N TYR A 45 -3.50 -0.38 -3.53
CA TYR A 45 -2.30 -0.07 -4.33
C TYR A 45 -1.07 -0.84 -3.84
N GLY A 46 -0.88 -0.96 -2.52
CA GLY A 46 0.19 -1.76 -1.93
C GLY A 46 0.11 -3.22 -2.35
N ILE A 47 -1.09 -3.83 -2.29
CA ILE A 47 -1.35 -5.19 -2.77
C ILE A 47 -1.02 -5.33 -4.26
N PHE A 48 -1.51 -4.42 -5.11
CA PHE A 48 -1.20 -4.42 -6.54
C PHE A 48 0.31 -4.42 -6.80
N ARG A 49 1.06 -3.66 -6.02
CA ARG A 49 2.53 -3.56 -6.13
C ARG A 49 3.23 -4.85 -5.73
N LEU A 50 2.74 -5.53 -4.68
CA LEU A 50 3.23 -6.85 -4.28
C LEU A 50 2.95 -7.89 -5.35
N VAL A 51 1.73 -7.93 -5.90
CA VAL A 51 1.32 -8.86 -6.96
C VAL A 51 2.17 -8.65 -8.21
N ARG A 52 2.37 -7.40 -8.65
CA ARG A 52 3.24 -7.09 -9.80
C ARG A 52 4.69 -7.52 -9.58
N ALA A 53 5.22 -7.32 -8.37
CA ALA A 53 6.57 -7.77 -8.05
C ALA A 53 6.66 -9.30 -8.09
N ALA A 54 5.66 -10.01 -7.56
CA ALA A 54 5.56 -11.47 -7.57
C ALA A 54 5.43 -12.05 -8.99
N THR A 55 4.55 -11.50 -9.83
CA THR A 55 4.40 -11.96 -11.24
C THR A 55 5.65 -11.67 -12.07
N SER A 56 6.35 -10.56 -11.79
CA SER A 56 7.63 -10.27 -12.44
C SER A 56 8.72 -11.27 -12.05
N ILE A 57 8.69 -11.85 -10.84
CA ILE A 57 9.61 -12.92 -10.44
C ILE A 57 9.31 -14.19 -11.25
N LYS A 58 8.04 -14.56 -11.40
CA LYS A 58 7.60 -15.76 -12.12
C LYS A 58 7.91 -15.78 -13.62
N ASN A 59 7.93 -14.62 -14.30
CA ASN A 59 8.20 -14.52 -15.75
C ASN A 59 9.71 -14.37 -16.08
N LYS A 60 10.61 -14.75 -15.18
CA LYS A 60 12.06 -14.76 -15.40
C LYS A 60 12.67 -16.18 -15.38
N ASP A 61 11.83 -17.20 -15.50
CA ASP A 61 12.22 -18.56 -15.86
C ASP A 61 12.02 -18.78 -17.36
#